data_AF-A0A1G9TNX4-F1
#
_entry.id   AF-A0A1G9TNX4-F1
#
_cell.length_a   1.000
_cell.length_b   1.000
_cell.length_c   1.000
_cell.angle_alpha   90.00
_cell.angle_beta   90.00
_cell.angle_gamma   90.00
#
_symmetry.space_group_name_H-M   'P 1'
#
loop_
_entity.id
_entity.type
_entity.pdbx_description
1 polymer ?
#
loop_
_entity_poly.entity_id
_entity_poly.type
_entity_poly.pdbx_seq_one_letter_code
_entity_poly.pdbx_strand_id
1 'polypeptide(L)'
;MTHHKPNRAVEGDPDHGHSRGMPRRPDEDELEQRTVRDREEAGLPARAPEDPEAEYRAAQDEIDREVDAGELPTGEAAKKDRDPYPPTRYER
;
A
#
# COMPACT_ATOMS: atom_id res chain seq x y z
N MET A 1 17.03 -33.50 -21.70
CA MET A 1 17.12 -32.06 -22.04
C MET A 1 15.83 -31.42 -21.58
N THR A 2 15.90 -30.60 -20.53
CA THR A 2 14.72 -30.05 -19.87
C THR A 2 14.18 -28.89 -20.71
N HIS A 3 13.10 -29.14 -21.47
CA HIS A 3 12.43 -28.16 -22.32
C HIS A 3 11.50 -27.25 -21.52
N HIS A 4 12.04 -26.42 -20.64
CA HIS A 4 11.27 -25.31 -20.08
C HIS A 4 11.55 -24.06 -20.91
N LYS A 5 10.51 -23.52 -21.56
CA LYS A 5 10.57 -22.15 -22.10
C LYS A 5 10.65 -21.22 -20.89
N PRO A 6 11.72 -20.43 -20.71
CA PRO A 6 11.75 -19.44 -19.64
C PRO A 6 10.63 -18.45 -19.90
N ASN A 7 9.67 -18.35 -18.98
CA ASN A 7 8.62 -17.34 -19.05
C ASN A 7 9.19 -16.03 -18.49
N ARG A 8 10.09 -15.40 -19.26
CA ARG A 8 10.74 -14.15 -18.87
C ARG A 8 9.74 -13.04 -18.51
N ALA A 9 8.52 -13.09 -19.02
CA ALA A 9 7.46 -12.14 -18.68
C ALA A 9 7.02 -12.18 -17.19
N VAL A 10 7.48 -13.17 -16.42
CA VAL A 10 7.19 -13.34 -14.98
C VAL A 10 8.48 -13.46 -14.14
N GLU A 11 9.64 -13.56 -14.78
CA GLU A 11 10.93 -13.56 -14.08
C GLU A 11 11.32 -12.11 -13.79
N GLY A 12 10.77 -11.51 -12.71
CA GLY A 12 11.19 -10.17 -12.31
C GLY A 12 12.61 -10.11 -11.74
N ASP A 13 12.98 -8.94 -11.22
CA ASP A 13 14.36 -8.56 -10.91
C ASP A 13 15.01 -9.45 -9.81
N PRO A 14 16.19 -10.04 -10.07
CA PRO A 14 16.96 -10.76 -9.05
C PRO A 14 17.39 -9.92 -7.84
N ASP A 15 17.56 -8.60 -8.00
CA ASP A 15 18.07 -7.71 -6.95
C ASP A 15 16.98 -7.29 -5.95
N HIS A 16 15.70 -7.38 -6.35
CA HIS A 16 14.54 -7.00 -5.51
C HIS A 16 13.82 -8.22 -4.85
N GLY A 17 14.36 -9.44 -5.00
CA GLY A 17 13.70 -10.69 -4.63
C GLY A 17 14.19 -11.36 -3.34
N HIS A 18 13.93 -10.80 -2.15
CA HIS A 18 14.34 -11.38 -0.86
C HIS A 18 13.42 -12.49 -0.30
N SER A 19 12.84 -13.36 -1.13
CA SER A 19 11.98 -14.46 -0.66
C SER A 19 12.47 -15.82 -1.13
N ARG A 20 13.19 -16.54 -0.26
CA ARG A 20 13.58 -17.93 -0.51
C ARG A 20 12.33 -18.80 -0.73
N GLY A 21 12.21 -19.42 -1.89
CA GLY A 21 11.18 -20.41 -2.21
C GLY A 21 9.89 -19.87 -2.85
N MET A 22 9.73 -18.55 -2.97
CA MET A 22 8.60 -17.94 -3.70
C MET A 22 9.04 -17.56 -5.13
N PRO A 23 8.14 -17.61 -6.12
CA PRO A 23 8.39 -17.01 -7.42
C PRO A 23 8.83 -15.56 -7.26
N ARG A 24 9.70 -15.09 -8.15
CA ARG A 24 10.13 -13.69 -8.14
C ARG A 24 8.91 -12.80 -8.30
N ARG A 25 8.89 -11.69 -7.57
CA ARG A 25 7.94 -10.62 -7.87
C ARG A 25 8.26 -10.08 -9.27
N PRO A 26 7.26 -9.74 -10.09
CA PRO A 26 7.47 -8.98 -11.31
C PRO A 26 8.23 -7.68 -11.00
N ASP A 27 8.97 -7.20 -11.99
CA ASP A 27 9.61 -5.89 -11.95
C ASP A 27 8.54 -4.79 -11.87
N GLU A 28 8.64 -3.91 -10.86
CA GLU A 28 7.63 -2.88 -10.58
C GLU A 28 7.65 -1.78 -11.66
N ASP A 29 8.83 -1.41 -12.16
CA ASP A 29 9.00 -0.40 -13.21
C ASP A 29 8.47 -0.92 -14.56
N GLU A 30 8.74 -2.18 -14.91
CA GLU A 30 8.20 -2.82 -16.11
C GLU A 30 6.67 -2.94 -16.04
N LEU A 31 6.15 -3.29 -14.87
CA LEU A 31 4.71 -3.39 -14.61
C LEU A 31 4.02 -2.02 -14.76
N GLU A 32 4.61 -0.95 -14.23
CA GLU A 32 4.11 0.41 -14.36
C GLU A 32 4.09 0.85 -15.83
N GLN A 33 5.21 0.68 -16.55
CA GLN A 33 5.31 1.01 -17.97
C GLN A 33 4.26 0.28 -18.82
N ARG A 34 4.03 -1.01 -18.56
CA ARG A 34 2.97 -1.77 -19.23
C ARG A 34 1.59 -1.19 -18.93
N THR A 35 1.33 -0.83 -17.69
CA THR A 35 0.05 -0.26 -17.25
C THR A 35 -0.22 1.09 -17.91
N VAL A 36 0.80 1.93 -18.08
CA VAL A 36 0.70 3.20 -18.81
C VAL A 36 0.33 2.96 -20.27
N ARG A 37 1.06 2.07 -20.96
CA ARG A 37 0.81 1.73 -22.37
C ARG A 37 -0.61 1.19 -22.59
N ASP A 38 -1.06 0.29 -21.73
CA ASP A 38 -2.40 -0.31 -21.86
C ASP A 38 -3.51 0.75 -21.66
N ARG A 39 -3.27 1.76 -20.82
CA ARG A 39 -4.19 2.92 -20.68
C ARG A 39 -4.19 3.81 -21.91
N GLU A 40 -3.03 4.11 -22.48
CA GLU A 40 -2.92 4.90 -23.70
C GLU A 40 -3.67 4.22 -24.86
N GLU A 41 -3.50 2.91 -25.03
CA GLU A 41 -4.24 2.12 -26.03
C GLU A 41 -5.76 2.17 -25.79
N ALA A 42 -6.18 2.13 -24.53
CA ALA A 42 -7.58 2.26 -24.13
C ALA A 42 -8.13 3.70 -24.21
N GLY A 43 -7.31 4.70 -24.57
CA GLY A 43 -7.69 6.10 -24.57
C GLY A 43 -7.99 6.67 -23.17
N LEU A 44 -7.51 6.01 -22.12
CA LEU A 44 -7.63 6.47 -20.75
C LEU A 44 -6.50 7.46 -20.42
N PRO A 45 -6.76 8.50 -19.62
CA PRO A 45 -5.70 9.37 -19.16
C PRO A 45 -4.68 8.54 -18.38
N ALA A 46 -3.40 8.75 -18.65
CA ALA A 46 -2.35 8.23 -17.79
C ALA A 46 -2.60 8.78 -16.37
N ARG A 47 -2.79 7.89 -15.39
CA ARG A 47 -2.83 8.29 -13.98
C ARG A 47 -1.48 8.95 -13.71
N ALA A 48 -1.49 10.23 -13.32
CA ALA A 48 -0.27 10.83 -12.77
C ALA A 48 0.19 9.93 -11.61
N PRO A 49 1.50 9.69 -11.45
CA PRO A 49 1.98 8.98 -10.27
C PRO A 49 1.42 9.70 -9.05
N GLU A 50 0.63 8.98 -8.26
CA GLU A 50 0.18 9.49 -6.97
C GLU A 50 1.45 9.67 -6.13
N ASP A 51 1.67 10.86 -5.61
CA ASP A 51 2.75 11.10 -4.66
C ASP A 51 2.25 10.59 -3.29
N PRO A 52 2.69 9.40 -2.85
CA PRO A 52 2.17 8.81 -1.62
C PRO A 52 2.49 9.68 -0.40
N GLU A 53 3.57 10.45 -0.46
CA GLU A 53 3.95 11.40 0.58
C GLU A 53 2.97 12.59 0.60
N ALA A 54 2.52 13.07 -0.56
CA ALA A 54 1.51 14.12 -0.63
C ALA A 54 0.15 13.66 -0.12
N GLU A 55 -0.28 12.43 -0.45
CA GLU A 55 -1.52 11.85 0.09
C GLU A 55 -1.44 11.68 1.61
N TYR A 56 -0.31 11.18 2.11
CA TYR A 56 -0.08 11.04 3.55
C TYR A 56 -0.15 12.39 4.27
N ARG A 57 0.50 13.42 3.74
CA ARG A 57 0.44 14.78 4.30
C ARG A 57 -0.97 15.35 4.31
N ALA A 58 -1.70 15.21 3.20
CA ALA A 58 -3.09 15.67 3.13
C ALA A 58 -3.98 14.97 4.18
N ALA A 59 -3.77 13.67 4.40
CA ALA A 59 -4.46 12.93 5.45
C ALA A 59 -4.08 13.39 6.87
N GLN A 60 -2.80 13.69 7.12
CA GLN A 60 -2.36 14.27 8.40
C GLN A 60 -2.98 15.65 8.65
N ASP A 61 -3.00 16.52 7.64
CA ASP A 61 -3.61 17.86 7.73
C ASP A 61 -5.12 17.81 8.01
N GLU A 62 -5.81 16.75 7.59
CA GLU A 62 -7.21 16.52 7.95
C GLU A 62 -7.36 16.08 9.41
N ILE A 63 -6.56 15.11 9.86
CA ILE A 63 -6.55 14.65 11.25
C ILE A 63 -6.24 15.80 12.21
N ASP A 64 -5.24 16.64 11.89
CA ASP A 64 -4.87 17.78 12.73
C ASP A 64 -6.03 18.79 12.83
N ARG A 65 -6.74 19.07 11.73
CA ARG A 65 -7.94 19.92 11.76
C ARG A 65 -9.06 19.33 12.62
N GLU A 66 -9.31 18.03 12.53
CA GLU A 66 -10.32 17.35 13.35
C GLU A 66 -9.95 17.35 14.84
N VAL A 67 -8.66 17.21 15.15
CA VAL A 67 -8.13 17.33 16.52
C VAL A 67 -8.29 18.75 17.04
N ASP A 68 -7.92 19.76 16.26
CA ASP A 68 -8.06 21.18 16.62
C ASP A 68 -9.55 21.58 16.80
N ALA A 69 -10.44 20.99 16.00
CA ALA A 69 -11.88 21.15 16.14
C ALA A 69 -12.49 20.40 17.34
N GLY A 70 -11.72 19.51 17.98
CA GLY A 70 -12.17 18.64 19.06
C GLY A 70 -13.11 17.53 18.61
N GLU A 71 -13.14 17.21 17.31
CA GLU A 71 -13.92 16.12 16.73
C GLU A 71 -13.24 14.77 16.94
N LEU A 72 -11.89 14.74 16.95
CA LEU A 72 -11.10 13.57 17.31
C LEU A 72 -10.55 13.67 18.75
N PRO A 73 -10.72 12.62 19.57
CA PRO A 73 -10.09 12.58 20.89
C PRO A 73 -8.58 12.42 20.73
N THR A 74 -7.82 13.36 21.29
CA THR A 74 -6.38 13.19 21.48
C THR A 74 -6.14 12.18 22.60
N GLY A 75 -5.04 11.43 22.52
CA GLY A 75 -4.73 10.28 23.39
C GLY A 75 -4.45 10.59 24.87
N GLU A 76 -5.09 11.62 25.43
CA GLU A 76 -4.94 12.11 26.80
C GLU A 76 -5.36 11.09 27.88
N ALA A 77 -6.14 10.07 27.52
CA ALA A 77 -6.45 8.97 28.43
C ALA A 77 -5.18 8.17 28.77
N ALA A 78 -4.72 8.31 30.01
CA ALA A 78 -3.61 7.52 30.53
C ALA A 78 -3.94 6.02 30.44
N LYS A 79 -2.93 5.17 30.29
CA LYS A 79 -3.11 3.71 30.11
C LYS A 79 -4.05 3.05 31.14
N LYS A 80 -4.10 3.61 32.35
CA LYS A 80 -4.96 3.16 33.46
C LYS A 80 -6.44 3.52 33.30
N ASP A 81 -6.75 4.54 32.50
CA ASP A 81 -8.09 5.08 32.26
C ASP A 81 -8.70 4.54 30.96
N ARG A 82 -7.95 3.70 30.23
CA ARG A 82 -8.41 3.04 29.00
C ARG A 82 -9.16 1.76 29.32
N ASP A 83 -10.19 1.47 28.54
CA ASP A 83 -10.89 0.19 28.63
C ASP A 83 -9.92 -0.98 28.41
N PRO A 84 -10.03 -2.06 29.21
CA PRO A 84 -9.19 -3.23 29.06
C PRO A 84 -9.44 -3.91 27.70
N TYR A 85 -8.36 -4.16 26.96
CA TYR A 85 -8.38 -4.90 25.70
C TYR A 85 -7.68 -6.26 25.85
N PRO A 86 -8.29 -7.38 25.42
CA PRO A 86 -9.62 -7.49 24.82
C PRO A 86 -10.75 -7.25 25.84
N PRO A 87 -11.94 -6.81 25.41
CA PRO A 87 -13.06 -6.61 26.31
C PRO A 87 -13.36 -7.90 27.08
N THR A 88 -13.56 -7.78 28.39
CA THR A 88 -13.76 -8.93 29.28
C THR A 88 -15.05 -9.70 29.00
N ARG A 89 -15.97 -9.10 28.24
CA ARG A 89 -17.20 -9.72 27.72
C ARG A 89 -17.40 -9.24 26.29
N TYR A 90 -17.65 -10.18 25.39
CA TYR A 90 -18.18 -9.86 24.06
C TYR A 90 -19.71 -9.90 24.16
N GLU A 91 -20.38 -8.83 23.77
CA GLU A 91 -21.82 -8.86 23.54
C GLU A 91 -22.09 -9.82 22.36
N ARG A 92 -23.07 -10.71 22.53
CA ARG A 92 -23.34 -11.84 21.65
C ARG A 92 -24.54 -11.55 20.75
#